data_AF-A0AAX2GGC5-F1
#
_entry.id   AF-A0AAX2GGC5-F1
#
_cell.length_a   1.000
_cell.length_b   1.000
_cell.length_c   1.000
_cell.angle_alpha   90.00
_cell.angle_beta   90.00
_cell.angle_gamma   90.00
#
_symmetry.space_group_name_H-M   'P 1'
#
loop_
_entity.id
_entity.type
_entity.pdbx_description
1 polymer ?
#
loop_
_entity_poly.entity_id
_entity_poly.type
_entity_poly.pdbx_seq_one_letter_code
_entity_poly.pdbx_strand_id
1 'polypeptide(L)' 'MYIIKDYFSLFYQALHKNTQELSKVLLRLFNLLQHNGRKSHRYEKKTVFDILGVVYEYTTSIHQVA' A
#
# COMPACT_ATOMS: atom_id res chain seq x y z
N MET A 1 19.83 -6.41 10.90
CA MET A 1 19.25 -6.06 9.60
C MET A 1 19.38 -7.24 8.62
N TYR A 2 18.71 -8.37 8.93
CA TYR A 2 18.73 -9.59 8.09
C TYR A 2 17.32 -10.01 7.69
N ILE A 3 16.37 -9.85 8.62
CA ILE A 3 14.93 -10.10 8.42
C ILE A 3 14.38 -9.35 7.20
N ILE A 4 14.68 -8.07 7.03
CA ILE A 4 14.20 -7.31 5.88
C ILE A 4 14.74 -7.90 4.56
N LYS A 5 16.01 -8.29 4.50
CA LYS A 5 16.62 -8.81 3.26
C LYS A 5 16.04 -10.18 2.88
N ASP A 6 15.85 -11.05 3.87
CA ASP A 6 15.33 -12.40 3.65
C ASP A 6 13.83 -12.38 3.31
N TYR A 7 13.05 -11.53 3.98
CA TYR A 7 11.63 -11.37 3.67
C TYR A 7 11.42 -10.72 2.31
N PHE A 8 12.23 -9.73 1.91
CA PHE A 8 12.14 -9.15 0.56
C PHE A 8 12.51 -10.16 -0.53
N SER A 9 13.50 -11.03 -0.29
CA SER A 9 13.86 -12.08 -1.24
C SER A 9 12.76 -13.12 -1.39
N LEU A 10 12.15 -13.56 -0.28
CA LEU A 10 10.99 -14.47 -0.28
C LEU A 10 9.77 -13.82 -0.94
N PHE A 11 9.54 -12.53 -0.70
CA PHE A 11 8.45 -11.77 -1.32
C PHE A 11 8.66 -11.66 -2.83
N TYR A 12 9.90 -11.35 -3.26
CA TYR A 12 10.29 -11.31 -4.68
C TYR A 12 10.15 -12.67 -5.36
N GLN A 13 10.52 -13.75 -4.67
CA GLN A 13 10.42 -15.11 -5.21
C GLN A 13 8.95 -15.57 -5.30
N ALA A 14 8.11 -15.21 -4.32
CA ALA A 14 6.67 -15.45 -4.36
C ALA A 14 5.98 -14.63 -5.46
N LEU A 15 6.41 -13.38 -5.66
CA LEU A 15 6.06 -12.52 -6.79
C LEU A 15 6.33 -13.23 -8.12
N HIS A 16 7.52 -13.83 -8.27
CA HIS A 16 7.97 -14.42 -9.52
C HIS A 16 7.34 -15.80 -9.82
N LYS A 17 6.91 -16.54 -8.79
CA LYS A 17 6.39 -17.92 -8.94
C LYS A 17 4.92 -17.99 -9.30
N ASN A 18 4.12 -16.96 -9.00
CA ASN A 18 2.68 -16.96 -9.27
C ASN A 18 2.13 -15.54 -9.55
N THR A 19 2.77 -14.84 -10.49
CA THR A 19 2.45 -13.46 -10.89
C THR A 19 0.97 -13.25 -11.23
N GLN A 20 0.29 -14.25 -11.78
CA GLN A 20 -1.14 -14.17 -12.08
C GLN A 20 -2.02 -14.11 -10.82
N GLU A 21 -1.75 -14.95 -9.82
CA GLU A 21 -2.50 -14.92 -8.56
C GLU A 21 -2.21 -13.64 -7.77
N LEU A 22 -0.96 -13.18 -7.79
CA LEU A 22 -0.63 -11.90 -7.19
C LEU A 22 -1.32 -10.73 -7.90
N SER A 23 -1.36 -10.73 -9.24
CA SER A 23 -2.06 -9.72 -10.03
C SER A 23 -3.55 -9.68 -9.69
N LYS A 24 -4.18 -10.85 -9.50
CA LYS A 24 -5.59 -10.95 -9.06
C LYS A 24 -5.78 -10.37 -7.65
N VAL A 25 -4.88 -10.66 -6.71
CA VAL A 25 -4.93 -10.13 -5.34
C VAL A 25 -4.76 -8.61 -5.34
N LEU A 26 -3.78 -8.08 -6.08
CA LEU A 26 -3.54 -6.64 -6.20
C LEU A 26 -4.71 -5.91 -6.85
N LEU A 27 -5.28 -6.46 -7.92
CA LEU A 27 -6.46 -5.88 -8.58
C LEU A 27 -7.67 -5.86 -7.64
N ARG A 28 -7.88 -6.94 -6.87
CA ARG A 28 -8.96 -7.01 -5.88
C ARG A 28 -8.75 -6.00 -4.76
N LEU A 29 -7.53 -5.85 -4.26
CA LEU A 29 -7.17 -4.86 -3.25
C LEU A 29 -7.43 -3.44 -3.77
N PHE A 30 -7.02 -3.13 -4.99
CA PHE A 30 -7.26 -1.84 -5.63
C PHE A 30 -8.76 -1.51 -5.73
N ASN A 31 -9.57 -2.46 -6.20
CA ASN A 31 -11.02 -2.26 -6.32
C ASN A 31 -11.69 -2.00 -4.96
N LEU A 32 -11.26 -2.72 -3.92
CA LEU A 32 -11.75 -2.51 -2.55
C LEU A 32 -11.33 -1.14 -2.02
N LEU A 33 -10.08 -0.73 -2.25
CA LEU A 33 -9.57 0.59 -1.86
C LEU A 33 -10.29 1.72 -2.59
N GLN A 34 -10.60 1.58 -3.89
CA GLN A 34 -11.40 2.56 -4.62
C GLN A 34 -12.84 2.66 -4.08
N HIS A 35 -13.47 1.52 -3.79
CA HIS A 35 -14.84 1.51 -3.27
C HIS A 35 -14.91 2.14 -1.86
N ASN A 36 -14.00 1.75 -0.98
CA ASN A 36 -13.93 2.29 0.39
C ASN A 36 -13.40 3.73 0.40
N GLY A 37 -12.49 4.10 -0.50
CA GLY A 37 -12.03 5.46 -0.69
C GLY A 37 -13.16 6.42 -1.07
N ARG A 38 -14.08 6.01 -1.95
CA ARG A 38 -15.28 6.80 -2.24
C ARG A 38 -16.19 6.98 -1.01
N LYS A 39 -16.30 5.96 -0.15
CA LYS A 39 -17.06 6.06 1.11
C LYS A 39 -16.35 6.96 2.12
N SER A 40 -15.05 6.76 2.34
CA SER A 40 -14.24 7.59 3.23
C SER A 40 -14.21 9.05 2.78
N HIS A 41 -14.18 9.30 1.47
CA HIS A 41 -14.29 10.65 0.92
C HIS A 41 -15.68 11.26 1.17
N ARG A 42 -16.75 10.46 1.10
CA ARG A 42 -18.10 10.93 1.41
C ARG A 42 -18.24 11.37 2.88
N TYR A 43 -17.65 10.63 3.81
CA TYR A 43 -17.81 10.88 5.25
C TYR A 43 -16.76 11.84 5.84
N GLU A 44 -15.52 11.78 5.37
CA GLU A 44 -14.38 12.50 5.96
C GLU A 44 -13.49 13.21 4.92
N LYS A 45 -13.90 13.27 3.65
CA LYS A 45 -13.13 13.84 2.52
C LYS A 45 -11.74 13.24 2.28
N LYS A 46 -11.37 12.19 3.00
CA LYS A 46 -10.12 11.44 2.85
C LYS A 46 -9.96 10.83 1.46
N THR A 47 -8.77 10.99 0.89
CA THR A 47 -8.34 10.39 -0.37
C THR A 47 -7.74 8.99 -0.14
N VAL A 48 -7.47 8.25 -1.23
CA VAL A 48 -6.74 6.97 -1.14
C VAL A 48 -5.38 7.13 -0.45
N PHE A 49 -4.71 8.27 -0.61
CA PHE A 49 -3.41 8.51 0.02
C PHE A 49 -3.52 8.76 1.52
N ASP A 50 -4.64 9.34 1.98
CA ASP A 50 -4.93 9.50 3.41
C ASP A 50 -5.27 8.15 4.06
N ILE A 51 -5.98 7.27 3.33
CA ILE A 51 -6.31 5.91 3.80
C ILE A 51 -5.06 5.02 3.85
N LEU A 52 -4.17 5.14 2.86
CA LEU A 52 -2.93 4.37 2.80
C LEU A 52 -1.83 4.96 3.71
N GLY A 53 -2.07 6.08 4.41
CA GLY A 53 -1.07 6.72 5.27
C GLY A 53 0.09 7.36 4.51
N VAL A 54 0.08 7.35 3.17
CA VAL A 54 1.18 7.85 2.32
C VAL A 54 1.42 9.35 2.55
N VAL A 55 0.36 10.14 2.73
CA VAL A 55 0.50 11.57 3.04
C VAL A 55 1.14 11.76 4.41
N TYR A 56 0.76 10.98 5.41
CA TYR A 56 1.29 11.06 6.77
C TYR A 56 2.78 10.68 6.82
N GLU A 57 3.17 9.62 6.14
CA GLU A 57 4.58 9.22 6.06
C GLU A 57 5.42 10.26 5.30
N TYR A 58 4.88 10.83 4.21
CA TYR A 58 5.52 11.93 3.51
C TYR A 58 5.69 13.16 4.42
N THR A 59 4.61 13.68 5.03
CA THR A 59 4.69 14.86 5.92
C THR A 59 5.55 14.63 7.16
N THR A 60 5.53 13.43 7.74
CA THR A 60 6.42 13.10 8.86
C THR A 60 7.88 13.06 8.43
N SER A 61 8.18 12.56 7.22
CA SER A 61 9.55 12.55 6.69
C SER A 61 10.11 13.95 6.40
N ILE A 62 9.30 14.88 5.84
CA ILE A 62 9.75 16.27 5.63
C ILE A 62 9.96 17.01 6.96
N HIS A 63 9.18 16.71 8.00
CA HIS A 63 9.38 17.30 9.33
C HIS A 63 10.60 16.75 10.09
N GLN A 64 11.07 15.54 9.78
CA GLN A 64 12.30 14.98 10.37
C GLN A 64 13.60 15.47 9.68
N VAL A 65 13.49 16.12 8.53
CA VAL A 65 14.62 16.63 7.73
C VAL A 65 14.84 18.14 7.95
N ALA A 66 13.94 18.83 8.65
CA ALA A 66 14.06 20.23 9.07
C ALA A 66 14.61 20.34 10.50
#